data_AF-A0A7J0APJ8-F1
#
_entry.id   AF-A0A7J0APJ8-F1
#
_cell.length_a   1.000
_cell.length_b   1.000
_cell.length_c   1.000
_cell.angle_alpha   90.00
_cell.angle_beta   90.00
_cell.angle_gamma   90.00
#
_symmetry.space_group_name_H-M   'P 1'
#
loop_
_entity.id
_entity.type
_entity.pdbx_description
1 polymer ?
#
loop_
_entity_poly.entity_id
_entity_poly.type
_entity_poly.pdbx_seq_one_letter_code
_entity_poly.pdbx_strand_id
1 'polypeptide(L)'
;MTKKSASDHKESRHIVIYGYTRQELSKIIQHFESRLPDFVKITIDSGNLLTKITLTGINSGVELLRFQMNRLHQNLQDLFSEELVTIEDKGLSQVLGELLSEKELTVSSAESCTGGNIAHKIVQRAGSSAYFMGSVVSYSNDVKAEVLGVSRSDIGRHGAVSREVAEQMALGAANLMRTDCAIATTGIAGPEGGSKFKPVGTVWFAVKYGERIVSECIRFEGDRDKVIESATNHALVMLINLLRNTYTAQEDINDD
;
A
#
# COMPACT_ATOMS: atom_id res chain seq x y z
N MET A 1 47.46 0.56 -32.63
CA MET A 1 46.15 -0.05 -32.33
C MET A 1 45.58 0.62 -31.09
N THR A 2 44.70 1.59 -31.28
CA THR A 2 43.99 2.27 -30.20
C THR A 2 43.02 1.28 -29.56
N LYS A 3 43.29 0.90 -28.29
CA LYS A 3 42.30 0.19 -27.46
C LYS A 3 41.04 1.06 -27.44
N LYS A 4 39.96 0.59 -28.07
CA LYS A 4 38.61 1.14 -27.83
C LYS A 4 38.43 1.13 -26.32
N SER A 5 38.26 2.30 -25.70
CA SER A 5 37.75 2.40 -24.34
C SER A 5 36.43 1.63 -24.36
N ALA A 6 36.33 0.60 -23.52
CA ALA A 6 35.07 -0.10 -23.33
C ALA A 6 34.09 0.94 -22.80
N SER A 7 33.01 1.20 -23.52
CA SER A 7 31.96 2.09 -23.06
C SER A 7 31.35 1.48 -21.80
N ASP A 8 31.31 2.25 -20.72
CA ASP A 8 30.67 1.79 -19.49
C ASP A 8 29.20 1.46 -19.74
N HIS A 9 28.77 0.31 -19.25
CA HIS A 9 27.38 -0.15 -19.33
C HIS A 9 26.67 0.16 -18.01
N LYS A 10 25.41 0.56 -18.08
CA LYS A 10 24.58 0.89 -16.92
C LYS A 10 23.44 -0.10 -16.80
N GLU A 11 23.25 -0.63 -15.60
CA GLU A 11 22.14 -1.52 -15.24
C GLU A 11 21.42 -0.98 -14.00
N SER A 12 20.09 -1.10 -13.96
CA SER A 12 19.28 -0.74 -12.80
C SER A 12 18.38 -1.89 -12.37
N ARG A 13 18.18 -2.04 -11.06
CA ARG A 13 17.27 -3.00 -10.44
C ARG A 13 16.46 -2.28 -9.37
N HIS A 14 15.21 -2.66 -9.21
CA HIS A 14 14.27 -1.97 -8.34
C HIS A 14 13.57 -2.97 -7.45
N ILE A 15 13.30 -2.59 -6.20
CA ILE A 15 12.23 -3.19 -5.44
C ILE A 15 11.38 -2.09 -4.82
N VAL A 16 10.11 -2.40 -4.59
CA VAL A 16 9.20 -1.58 -3.81
C VAL A 16 8.73 -2.44 -2.64
N ILE A 17 8.90 -1.91 -1.43
CA ILE A 17 8.52 -2.56 -0.18
C ILE A 17 7.53 -1.69 0.59
N TYR A 18 6.73 -2.31 1.44
CA TYR A 18 5.77 -1.62 2.31
C TYR A 18 5.93 -2.07 3.76
N GLY A 19 5.88 -1.13 4.70
CA GLY A 19 5.73 -1.44 6.13
C GLY A 19 6.79 -0.84 7.05
N TYR A 20 7.85 -0.25 6.50
CA TYR A 20 8.90 0.37 7.29
C TYR A 20 8.84 1.90 7.26
N THR A 21 8.99 2.51 8.43
CA THR A 21 9.39 3.91 8.51
C THR A 21 10.83 4.07 8.02
N ARG A 22 11.20 5.30 7.64
CA ARG A 22 12.58 5.62 7.24
C ARG A 22 13.62 5.26 8.31
N GLN A 23 13.27 5.42 9.59
CA GLN A 23 14.17 5.12 10.70
C GLN A 23 14.40 3.62 10.89
N GLU A 24 13.35 2.81 10.78
CA GLU A 24 13.46 1.35 10.86
C GLU A 24 14.25 0.80 9.67
N LEU A 25 13.88 1.23 8.45
CA LEU A 25 14.53 0.79 7.22
C LEU A 25 16.04 1.09 7.25
N SER A 26 16.44 2.28 7.72
CA SER A 26 17.85 2.67 7.79
C SER A 26 18.68 1.70 8.63
N LYS A 27 18.11 1.10 9.69
CA LYS A 27 18.82 0.14 10.54
C LYS A 27 19.00 -1.21 9.84
N ILE A 28 17.98 -1.64 9.10
CA ILE A 28 17.96 -2.93 8.38
C ILE A 28 18.89 -2.89 7.18
N ILE A 29 18.82 -1.81 6.38
CA ILE A 29 19.52 -1.74 5.09
C ILE A 29 21.00 -1.42 5.22
N GLN A 30 21.44 -0.81 6.33
CA GLN A 30 22.84 -0.39 6.52
C GLN A 30 23.86 -1.52 6.28
N HIS A 31 23.55 -2.73 6.73
CA HIS A 31 24.43 -3.89 6.52
C HIS A 31 24.45 -4.38 5.06
N PHE A 32 23.35 -4.17 4.32
CA PHE A 32 23.32 -4.43 2.89
C PHE A 32 24.16 -3.38 2.14
N GLU A 33 23.99 -2.10 2.45
CA GLU A 33 24.70 -0.99 1.80
C GLU A 33 26.22 -1.08 1.96
N SER A 34 26.71 -1.46 3.15
CA SER A 34 28.14 -1.57 3.43
C SER A 34 28.86 -2.69 2.66
N ARG A 35 28.10 -3.60 2.04
CA ARG A 35 28.62 -4.70 1.22
C ARG A 35 28.48 -4.46 -0.28
N LEU A 36 27.98 -3.29 -0.68
CA LEU A 36 27.87 -2.95 -2.10
C LEU A 36 29.26 -2.72 -2.71
N PRO A 37 29.52 -3.28 -3.91
CA PRO A 37 30.73 -2.94 -4.65
C PRO A 37 30.77 -1.47 -5.04
N ASP A 38 31.96 -0.88 -5.18
CA ASP A 38 32.15 0.54 -5.52
C ASP A 38 31.45 1.00 -6.80
N PHE A 39 31.22 0.07 -7.74
CA PHE A 39 30.56 0.35 -9.01
C PHE A 39 29.01 0.28 -8.93
N VAL A 40 28.45 -0.02 -7.76
CA VAL A 40 26.99 -0.06 -7.49
C VAL A 40 26.62 1.03 -6.50
N LYS A 41 25.61 1.82 -6.86
CA LYS A 41 24.98 2.81 -5.99
C LYS A 41 23.57 2.36 -5.63
N ILE A 42 23.17 2.65 -4.40
CA ILE A 42 21.80 2.47 -3.92
C ILE A 42 21.12 3.84 -3.80
N THR A 43 19.83 3.88 -4.11
CA THR A 43 18.97 5.05 -3.89
C THR A 43 17.70 4.58 -3.23
N ILE A 44 17.31 5.25 -2.15
CA ILE A 44 16.15 4.90 -1.33
C ILE A 44 15.20 6.10 -1.29
N ASP A 45 14.04 5.93 -1.91
CA ASP A 45 12.93 6.86 -1.80
C ASP A 45 11.88 6.25 -0.86
N SER A 46 11.61 6.91 0.27
CA SER A 46 10.82 6.34 1.37
C SER A 46 9.91 7.41 1.97
N GLY A 47 8.61 7.12 1.98
CA GLY A 47 7.58 7.99 2.54
C GLY A 47 6.25 7.25 2.69
N ASN A 48 5.50 7.57 3.74
CA ASN A 48 4.17 7.00 4.00
C ASN A 48 4.17 5.46 3.94
N LEU A 49 5.17 4.86 4.60
CA LEU A 49 5.48 3.43 4.69
C LEU A 49 5.79 2.70 3.37
N LEU A 50 5.76 3.39 2.24
CA LEU A 50 6.15 2.86 0.95
C LEU A 50 7.59 3.26 0.65
N THR A 51 8.43 2.28 0.30
CA THR A 51 9.83 2.52 -0.02
C THR A 51 10.18 1.90 -1.36
N LYS A 52 10.71 2.71 -2.28
CA LYS A 52 11.36 2.26 -3.50
C LYS A 52 12.87 2.26 -3.31
N ILE A 53 13.48 1.10 -3.47
CA ILE A 53 14.93 0.91 -3.42
C ILE A 53 15.41 0.62 -4.84
N THR A 54 16.38 1.41 -5.31
CA THR A 54 16.97 1.27 -6.64
C THR A 54 18.47 1.02 -6.52
N LEU A 55 18.94 -0.09 -7.11
CA LEU A 55 20.35 -0.35 -7.33
C LEU A 55 20.71 0.09 -8.74
N THR A 56 21.78 0.87 -8.87
CA THR A 56 22.33 1.31 -10.17
C THR A 56 23.80 0.93 -10.23
N GLY A 57 24.15 0.03 -11.15
CA GLY A 57 25.52 -0.39 -11.39
C GLY A 57 26.06 0.16 -12.70
N ILE A 58 27.33 0.56 -12.72
CA ILE A 58 28.03 1.07 -13.91
C ILE A 58 29.37 0.36 -14.05
N ASN A 59 29.58 -0.40 -15.12
CA ASN A 59 30.84 -1.12 -15.33
C ASN A 59 31.06 -1.42 -16.82
N SER A 60 32.33 -1.51 -17.24
CA SER A 60 32.71 -1.89 -18.60
C SER A 60 32.54 -3.38 -18.90
N GLY A 61 32.58 -4.24 -17.88
CA GLY A 61 32.33 -5.68 -17.98
C GLY A 61 30.85 -6.02 -17.88
N VAL A 62 30.14 -6.04 -19.01
CA VAL A 62 28.67 -6.21 -19.07
C VAL A 62 28.17 -7.48 -18.38
N GLU A 63 28.81 -8.63 -18.61
CA GLU A 63 28.36 -9.91 -18.04
C GLU A 63 28.56 -9.96 -16.53
N LEU A 64 29.73 -9.49 -16.05
CA LEU A 64 30.02 -9.37 -14.62
C LEU A 64 29.03 -8.43 -13.94
N LEU A 65 28.77 -7.27 -14.55
CA LEU A 65 27.80 -6.29 -14.05
C LEU A 65 26.42 -6.92 -13.91
N ARG A 66 25.90 -7.57 -14.96
CA ARG A 66 24.58 -8.20 -14.93
C ARG A 66 24.50 -9.30 -13.88
N PHE A 67 25.53 -10.13 -13.77
CA PHE A 67 25.60 -11.19 -12.77
C PHE A 67 25.56 -10.62 -11.34
N GLN A 68 26.39 -9.62 -11.05
CA GLN A 68 26.43 -9.00 -9.73
C GLN A 68 25.16 -8.22 -9.41
N MET A 69 24.60 -7.48 -10.37
CA MET A 69 23.33 -6.76 -10.20
C MET A 69 22.17 -7.71 -9.92
N ASN A 70 22.07 -8.84 -10.63
CA ASN A 70 21.04 -9.84 -10.38
C ASN A 70 21.18 -10.50 -9.00
N ARG A 71 22.42 -10.82 -8.60
CA ARG A 71 22.69 -11.37 -7.27
C ARG A 71 22.32 -10.39 -6.15
N LEU A 72 22.71 -9.12 -6.27
CA LEU A 72 22.37 -8.10 -5.29
C LEU A 72 20.87 -7.84 -5.23
N HIS A 73 20.20 -7.88 -6.39
CA HIS A 73 18.75 -7.76 -6.46
C HIS A 73 18.05 -8.91 -5.75
N GLN A 74 18.49 -10.16 -5.96
CA GLN A 74 17.93 -11.32 -5.26
C GLN A 74 18.14 -11.21 -3.74
N ASN A 75 19.36 -10.88 -3.30
CA ASN A 75 19.64 -10.68 -1.88
C ASN A 75 18.74 -9.61 -1.24
N LEU A 76 18.41 -8.56 -1.99
CA LEU A 76 17.54 -7.49 -1.51
C LEU A 76 16.07 -7.95 -1.44
N GLN A 77 15.61 -8.77 -2.39
CA GLN A 77 14.29 -9.41 -2.33
C GLN A 77 14.18 -10.36 -1.14
N ASP A 78 15.22 -11.18 -0.91
CA ASP A 78 15.24 -12.12 0.22
C ASP A 78 15.21 -11.38 1.57
N LEU A 79 15.87 -10.22 1.66
CA LEU A 79 15.89 -9.37 2.86
C LEU A 79 14.51 -8.80 3.23
N PHE A 80 13.64 -8.58 2.24
CA PHE A 80 12.31 -7.97 2.41
C PHE A 80 11.20 -8.84 1.85
N SER A 81 11.34 -10.17 1.98
CA SER A 81 10.46 -11.12 1.30
C SER A 81 8.98 -11.01 1.70
N GLU A 82 8.69 -10.61 2.95
CA GLU A 82 7.32 -10.43 3.45
C GLU A 82 6.75 -9.05 3.09
N GLU A 83 7.61 -8.03 2.96
CA GLU A 83 7.23 -6.65 2.68
C GLU A 83 7.25 -6.28 1.19
N LEU A 84 7.70 -7.20 0.34
CA LEU A 84 7.90 -6.97 -1.10
C LEU A 84 6.56 -6.77 -1.82
N VAL A 85 6.40 -5.58 -2.41
CA VAL A 85 5.24 -5.25 -3.26
C VAL A 85 5.53 -5.56 -4.73
N THR A 86 6.69 -5.16 -5.24
CA THR A 86 7.10 -5.45 -6.63
C THR A 86 8.61 -5.34 -6.79
N ILE A 87 9.15 -6.01 -7.81
CA ILE A 87 10.55 -5.94 -8.24
C ILE A 87 10.75 -5.04 -9.48
N GLU A 88 9.70 -4.32 -9.84
CA GLU A 88 9.67 -3.41 -10.97
C GLU A 88 9.60 -1.97 -10.50
N ASP A 89 9.98 -1.03 -11.36
CA ASP A 89 9.81 0.39 -11.12
C ASP A 89 8.34 0.80 -11.33
N LYS A 90 7.47 0.41 -10.38
CA LYS A 90 6.02 0.62 -10.44
C LYS A 90 5.47 1.13 -9.10
N GLY A 91 4.51 2.05 -9.18
CA GLY A 91 3.74 2.48 -8.01
C GLY A 91 2.59 1.53 -7.67
N LEU A 92 1.98 1.70 -6.50
CA LEU A 92 0.86 0.86 -6.04
C LEU A 92 -0.33 0.85 -7.00
N SER A 93 -0.66 2.00 -7.60
CA SER A 93 -1.77 2.10 -8.57
C SER A 93 -1.54 1.24 -9.81
N GLN A 94 -0.28 1.16 -10.26
CA GLN A 94 0.09 0.31 -11.38
C GLN A 94 0.04 -1.17 -11.01
N VAL A 95 0.64 -1.55 -9.88
CA VAL A 95 0.63 -2.93 -9.38
C VAL A 95 -0.80 -3.44 -9.18
N LEU A 96 -1.65 -2.66 -8.51
CA LEU A 96 -3.05 -3.04 -8.28
C LEU A 96 -3.83 -3.13 -9.60
N GLY A 97 -3.69 -2.15 -10.49
CA GLY A 97 -4.39 -2.14 -11.76
C GLY A 97 -4.02 -3.31 -12.68
N GLU A 98 -2.74 -3.72 -12.69
CA GLU A 98 -2.28 -4.91 -13.40
C GLU A 98 -2.92 -6.18 -12.81
N LEU A 99 -2.87 -6.37 -11.49
CA LEU A 99 -3.47 -7.54 -10.83
C LEU A 99 -4.98 -7.65 -11.08
N LEU A 100 -5.71 -6.53 -11.01
CA LEU A 100 -7.15 -6.51 -11.28
C LEU A 100 -7.44 -6.81 -12.76
N SER A 101 -6.68 -6.23 -13.68
CA SER A 101 -6.86 -6.45 -15.12
C SER A 101 -6.56 -7.90 -15.51
N GLU A 102 -5.46 -8.48 -15.00
CA GLU A 102 -5.06 -9.87 -15.26
C GLU A 102 -6.08 -10.89 -14.75
N LYS A 103 -6.79 -10.55 -13.67
CA LYS A 103 -7.83 -11.41 -13.08
C LYS A 103 -9.25 -11.07 -13.55
N GLU A 104 -9.38 -10.06 -14.43
CA GLU A 104 -10.67 -9.53 -14.89
C GLU A 104 -11.61 -9.12 -13.74
N LEU A 105 -11.04 -8.55 -12.66
CA LEU A 105 -11.76 -8.15 -11.46
C LEU A 105 -12.05 -6.65 -11.44
N THR A 106 -13.14 -6.31 -10.75
CA THR A 106 -13.56 -4.94 -10.49
C THR A 106 -13.41 -4.57 -9.01
N VAL A 107 -13.22 -3.28 -8.72
CA VAL A 107 -13.03 -2.74 -7.38
C VAL A 107 -13.79 -1.42 -7.19
N SER A 108 -14.35 -1.25 -5.99
CA SER A 108 -14.91 0.02 -5.50
C SER A 108 -14.24 0.45 -4.20
N SER A 109 -14.46 1.70 -3.77
CA SER A 109 -14.05 2.14 -2.43
C SER A 109 -15.15 2.83 -1.62
N ALA A 110 -15.02 2.78 -0.29
CA ALA A 110 -15.78 3.57 0.67
C ALA A 110 -14.80 4.33 1.58
N GLU A 111 -14.85 5.65 1.54
CA GLU A 111 -13.79 6.49 2.10
C GLU A 111 -14.35 7.47 3.12
N SER A 112 -13.86 7.40 4.35
CA SER A 112 -14.13 8.43 5.35
C SER A 112 -12.89 9.30 5.54
N CYS A 113 -11.92 8.89 6.37
CA CYS A 113 -10.78 9.74 6.71
C CYS A 113 -9.84 10.03 5.53
N THR A 114 -9.79 9.16 4.51
CA THR A 114 -8.98 9.39 3.29
C THR A 114 -9.62 10.36 2.31
N GLY A 115 -10.92 10.66 2.44
CA GLY A 115 -11.59 11.74 1.70
C GLY A 115 -11.57 11.61 0.17
N GLY A 116 -11.48 10.40 -0.38
CA GLY A 116 -11.38 10.17 -1.83
C GLY A 116 -9.96 9.93 -2.33
N ASN A 117 -8.94 9.94 -1.46
CA ASN A 117 -7.56 9.73 -1.84
C ASN A 117 -7.27 8.31 -2.37
N ILE A 118 -8.02 7.29 -1.92
CA ILE A 118 -7.91 5.92 -2.45
C ILE A 118 -8.40 5.90 -3.89
N ALA A 119 -9.59 6.46 -4.14
CA ALA A 119 -10.11 6.62 -5.49
C ALA A 119 -9.12 7.38 -6.38
N HIS A 120 -8.60 8.52 -5.89
CA HIS A 120 -7.62 9.32 -6.60
C HIS A 120 -6.39 8.48 -6.99
N LYS A 121 -5.81 7.73 -6.05
CA LYS A 121 -4.64 6.88 -6.29
C LYS A 121 -4.93 5.79 -7.33
N ILE A 122 -6.09 5.14 -7.26
CA ILE A 122 -6.49 4.09 -8.22
C ILE A 122 -6.61 4.64 -9.64
N VAL A 123 -7.21 5.83 -9.81
CA VAL A 123 -7.44 6.44 -11.14
C VAL A 123 -6.22 7.15 -11.72
N GLN A 124 -5.12 7.27 -10.98
CA GLN A 124 -3.86 7.79 -11.54
C GLN A 124 -3.31 6.92 -12.68
N ARG A 125 -3.69 5.63 -12.73
CA ARG A 125 -3.34 4.75 -13.85
C ARG A 125 -4.33 4.91 -14.99
N ALA A 126 -3.83 5.23 -16.19
CA ALA A 126 -4.65 5.23 -17.40
C ALA A 126 -5.32 3.87 -17.62
N GLY A 127 -6.58 3.89 -18.07
CA GLY A 127 -7.38 2.68 -18.25
C GLY A 127 -8.03 2.14 -16.97
N SER A 128 -7.96 2.87 -15.85
CA SER A 128 -8.59 2.46 -14.58
C SER A 128 -10.10 2.25 -14.67
N SER A 129 -10.78 2.86 -15.63
CA SER A 129 -12.20 2.67 -15.89
C SER A 129 -12.58 1.22 -16.20
N ALA A 130 -11.63 0.37 -16.59
CA ALA A 130 -11.87 -1.06 -16.84
C ALA A 130 -12.12 -1.85 -15.56
N TYR A 131 -11.60 -1.41 -14.41
CA TYR A 131 -11.67 -2.14 -13.15
C TYR A 131 -12.16 -1.31 -11.96
N PHE A 132 -12.07 0.02 -11.97
CA PHE A 132 -12.53 0.87 -10.88
C PHE A 132 -13.94 1.40 -11.15
N MET A 133 -14.93 0.90 -10.41
CA MET A 133 -16.34 1.25 -10.64
C MET A 133 -16.77 2.54 -9.93
N GLY A 134 -16.03 2.96 -8.90
CA GLY A 134 -16.28 4.22 -8.22
C GLY A 134 -15.94 4.19 -6.73
N SER A 135 -16.24 5.31 -6.07
CA SER A 135 -16.06 5.49 -4.63
C SER A 135 -17.26 6.18 -4.00
N VAL A 136 -17.56 5.84 -2.75
CA VAL A 136 -18.42 6.63 -1.88
C VAL A 136 -17.56 7.31 -0.82
N VAL A 137 -17.50 8.64 -0.85
CA VAL A 137 -16.90 9.42 0.24
C VAL A 137 -17.93 9.59 1.36
N SER A 138 -18.01 8.61 2.25
CA SER A 138 -18.99 8.55 3.35
C SER A 138 -18.47 9.24 4.61
N TYR A 139 -18.24 10.55 4.52
CA TYR A 139 -17.62 11.33 5.60
C TYR A 139 -18.52 11.47 6.85
N SER A 140 -19.85 11.51 6.67
CA SER A 140 -20.82 11.53 7.77
C SER A 140 -21.38 10.14 8.08
N ASN A 141 -21.90 9.96 9.31
CA ASN A 141 -22.58 8.72 9.70
C ASN A 141 -23.87 8.48 8.91
N ASP A 142 -24.56 9.53 8.48
CA ASP A 142 -25.76 9.40 7.65
C ASP A 142 -25.41 8.85 6.27
N VAL A 143 -24.34 9.31 5.63
CA VAL A 143 -23.91 8.75 4.34
C VAL A 143 -23.46 7.29 4.49
N LYS A 144 -22.76 6.94 5.58
CA LYS A 144 -22.44 5.54 5.90
C LYS A 144 -23.72 4.70 5.98
N ALA A 145 -24.75 5.17 6.68
CA ALA A 145 -25.97 4.42 6.86
C ALA A 145 -26.85 4.35 5.60
N GLU A 146 -27.07 5.47 4.94
CA GLU A 146 -28.07 5.59 3.87
C GLU A 146 -27.54 5.12 2.51
N VAL A 147 -26.25 5.33 2.24
CA VAL A 147 -25.64 4.99 0.94
C VAL A 147 -24.97 3.63 0.99
N LEU A 148 -24.24 3.34 2.07
CA LEU A 148 -23.48 2.09 2.21
C LEU A 148 -24.24 1.03 3.04
N GLY A 149 -25.40 1.35 3.60
CA GLY A 149 -26.19 0.39 4.39
C GLY A 149 -25.55 0.04 5.73
N VAL A 150 -24.64 0.87 6.25
CA VAL A 150 -24.03 0.65 7.57
C VAL A 150 -25.08 0.79 8.66
N SER A 151 -25.13 -0.16 9.57
CA SER A 151 -26.06 -0.18 10.68
C SER A 151 -25.87 1.02 11.60
N ARG A 152 -26.93 1.82 11.78
CA ARG A 152 -26.94 2.91 12.76
C ARG A 152 -26.77 2.40 14.20
N SER A 153 -27.22 1.18 14.50
CA SER A 153 -27.00 0.58 15.83
C SER A 153 -25.52 0.28 16.07
N ASP A 154 -24.81 -0.19 15.04
CA ASP A 154 -23.40 -0.56 15.17
C ASP A 154 -22.53 0.68 15.23
N ILE A 155 -22.85 1.72 14.45
CA ILE A 155 -22.25 3.06 14.61
C ILE A 155 -22.44 3.57 16.04
N GLY A 156 -23.63 3.42 16.62
CA GLY A 156 -23.92 3.84 17.99
C GLY A 156 -23.17 3.03 19.06
N ARG A 157 -23.02 1.72 18.86
CA ARG A 157 -22.41 0.80 19.82
C ARG A 157 -20.87 0.78 19.77
N HIS A 158 -20.29 0.75 18.57
CA HIS A 158 -18.85 0.56 18.35
C HIS A 158 -18.14 1.88 17.97
N GLY A 159 -18.91 2.89 17.57
CA GLY A 159 -18.41 4.14 17.00
C GLY A 159 -18.14 4.01 15.50
N ALA A 160 -18.06 5.15 14.80
CA ALA A 160 -17.80 5.16 13.36
C ALA A 160 -16.39 4.65 12.98
N VAL A 161 -15.45 4.62 13.92
CA VAL A 161 -14.07 4.15 13.75
C VAL A 161 -13.95 2.80 14.47
N SER A 162 -14.42 1.74 13.81
CA SER A 162 -14.41 0.37 14.32
C SER A 162 -14.30 -0.64 13.17
N ARG A 163 -14.00 -1.90 13.51
CA ARG A 163 -14.03 -3.03 12.58
C ARG A 163 -15.39 -3.16 11.91
N GLU A 164 -16.46 -3.22 12.69
CA GLU A 164 -17.82 -3.49 12.22
C GLU A 164 -18.26 -2.46 11.18
N VAL A 165 -17.95 -1.19 11.42
CA VAL A 165 -18.25 -0.11 10.48
C VAL A 165 -17.40 -0.22 9.22
N ALA A 166 -16.10 -0.50 9.34
CA ALA A 166 -15.23 -0.66 8.18
C ALA A 166 -15.67 -1.82 7.27
N GLU A 167 -15.98 -2.98 7.85
CA GLU A 167 -16.45 -4.16 7.11
C GLU A 167 -17.78 -3.91 6.41
N GLN A 168 -18.75 -3.29 7.11
CA GLN A 168 -20.03 -2.91 6.51
C GLN A 168 -19.86 -1.87 5.41
N MET A 169 -18.95 -0.92 5.55
CA MET A 169 -18.62 0.04 4.48
C MET A 169 -18.08 -0.66 3.24
N ALA A 170 -17.18 -1.64 3.40
CA ALA A 170 -16.61 -2.40 2.27
C ALA A 170 -17.69 -3.23 1.57
N LEU A 171 -18.52 -3.94 2.33
CA LEU A 171 -19.68 -4.68 1.81
C LEU A 171 -20.66 -3.78 1.08
N GLY A 172 -21.01 -2.64 1.70
CA GLY A 172 -21.91 -1.64 1.14
C GLY A 172 -21.43 -1.14 -0.21
N ALA A 173 -20.14 -0.78 -0.31
CA ALA A 173 -19.55 -0.30 -1.57
C ALA A 173 -19.58 -1.38 -2.65
N ALA A 174 -19.15 -2.60 -2.31
CA ALA A 174 -19.14 -3.73 -3.25
C ALA A 174 -20.55 -4.03 -3.78
N ASN A 175 -21.55 -4.05 -2.90
CA ASN A 175 -22.94 -4.33 -3.27
C ASN A 175 -23.53 -3.21 -4.13
N LEU A 176 -23.29 -1.95 -3.75
CA LEU A 176 -23.78 -0.78 -4.47
C LEU A 176 -23.23 -0.72 -5.89
N MET A 177 -21.94 -0.99 -6.07
CA MET A 177 -21.23 -0.89 -7.35
C MET A 177 -21.09 -2.21 -8.09
N ARG A 178 -21.55 -3.31 -7.50
CA ARG A 178 -21.48 -4.68 -8.02
C ARG A 178 -20.05 -5.09 -8.38
N THR A 179 -19.13 -4.87 -7.45
CA THR A 179 -17.71 -5.18 -7.65
C THR A 179 -17.24 -6.43 -6.92
N ASP A 180 -16.23 -7.07 -7.49
CA ASP A 180 -15.59 -8.27 -6.91
C ASP A 180 -14.81 -7.92 -5.63
N CYS A 181 -14.16 -6.76 -5.66
CA CYS A 181 -13.36 -6.22 -4.58
C CYS A 181 -13.94 -4.91 -4.04
N ALA A 182 -13.66 -4.62 -2.77
CA ALA A 182 -13.89 -3.30 -2.21
C ALA A 182 -12.86 -2.95 -1.13
N ILE A 183 -12.55 -1.66 -1.01
CA ILE A 183 -11.69 -1.10 0.02
C ILE A 183 -12.50 -0.10 0.84
N ALA A 184 -12.48 -0.23 2.17
CA ALA A 184 -13.09 0.75 3.07
C ALA A 184 -12.11 1.28 4.10
N THR A 185 -12.26 2.57 4.43
CA THR A 185 -11.47 3.23 5.48
C THR A 185 -12.32 4.13 6.37
N THR A 186 -12.12 4.00 7.67
CA THR A 186 -12.70 4.90 8.68
C THR A 186 -11.72 5.14 9.81
N GLY A 187 -11.50 6.40 10.18
CA GLY A 187 -10.38 6.74 11.05
C GLY A 187 -10.33 8.20 11.45
N ILE A 188 -9.31 8.54 12.24
CA ILE A 188 -9.10 9.85 12.85
C ILE A 188 -7.80 10.43 12.31
N ALA A 189 -7.85 11.13 11.17
CA ALA A 189 -6.66 11.70 10.56
C ALA A 189 -6.07 12.89 11.34
N GLY A 190 -6.81 13.48 12.29
CA GLY A 190 -6.36 14.62 13.07
C GLY A 190 -6.55 15.99 12.40
N PRO A 191 -6.05 17.08 13.02
CA PRO A 191 -5.26 17.08 14.25
C PRO A 191 -6.07 16.83 15.53
N GLU A 192 -7.39 16.91 15.45
CA GLU A 192 -8.32 16.69 16.58
C GLU A 192 -9.18 15.44 16.38
N GLY A 193 -10.09 15.17 17.31
CA GLY A 193 -11.07 14.07 17.22
C GLY A 193 -10.60 12.73 17.78
N GLY A 194 -9.35 12.65 18.23
CA GLY A 194 -8.83 11.49 18.97
C GLY A 194 -9.32 11.43 20.41
N SER A 195 -9.30 10.24 20.99
CA SER A 195 -9.50 9.98 22.41
C SER A 195 -8.32 9.20 23.00
N LYS A 196 -8.34 8.95 24.31
CA LYS A 196 -7.33 8.10 24.97
C LYS A 196 -7.28 6.69 24.35
N PHE A 197 -8.44 6.14 24.00
CA PHE A 197 -8.57 4.78 23.47
C PHE A 197 -8.43 4.73 21.95
N LYS A 198 -8.83 5.80 21.25
CA LYS A 198 -8.73 5.93 19.78
C LYS A 198 -7.99 7.21 19.43
N PRO A 199 -6.65 7.25 19.57
CA PRO A 199 -5.88 8.45 19.34
C PRO A 199 -5.94 8.92 17.88
N VAL A 200 -5.50 10.15 17.65
CA VAL A 200 -5.24 10.64 16.29
C VAL A 200 -4.24 9.71 15.61
N GLY A 201 -4.49 9.40 14.34
CA GLY A 201 -3.76 8.42 13.55
C GLY A 201 -4.41 7.04 13.50
N THR A 202 -5.37 6.73 14.37
CA THR A 202 -6.09 5.45 14.35
C THR A 202 -7.00 5.36 13.13
N VAL A 203 -6.80 4.34 12.29
CA VAL A 203 -7.61 4.05 11.11
C VAL A 203 -7.93 2.56 11.08
N TRP A 204 -9.22 2.27 10.92
CA TRP A 204 -9.74 0.95 10.58
C TRP A 204 -9.88 0.81 9.08
N PHE A 205 -9.46 -0.36 8.60
CA PHE A 205 -9.50 -0.78 7.21
C PHE A 205 -10.36 -2.01 7.08
N ALA A 206 -11.06 -2.14 5.95
CA ALA A 206 -11.60 -3.41 5.52
C ALA A 206 -11.40 -3.58 4.02
N VAL A 207 -10.98 -4.77 3.61
CA VAL A 207 -10.82 -5.12 2.20
C VAL A 207 -11.57 -6.40 1.91
N LYS A 208 -12.39 -6.36 0.87
CA LYS A 208 -13.17 -7.50 0.35
C LYS A 208 -12.55 -8.01 -0.94
N TYR A 209 -12.51 -9.33 -1.10
CA TYR A 209 -12.29 -10.02 -2.37
C TYR A 209 -13.14 -11.29 -2.43
N GLY A 210 -14.12 -11.33 -3.36
CA GLY A 210 -15.13 -12.38 -3.36
C GLY A 210 -15.91 -12.39 -2.05
N GLU A 211 -16.09 -13.55 -1.43
CA GLU A 211 -16.76 -13.68 -0.12
C GLU A 211 -15.86 -13.35 1.07
N ARG A 212 -14.55 -13.21 0.87
CA ARG A 212 -13.59 -12.96 1.94
C ARG A 212 -13.51 -11.47 2.25
N ILE A 213 -13.57 -11.15 3.54
CA ILE A 213 -13.31 -9.81 4.08
C ILE A 213 -12.21 -9.93 5.12
N VAL A 214 -11.27 -9.00 5.08
CA VAL A 214 -10.20 -8.86 6.08
C VAL A 214 -10.18 -7.41 6.57
N SER A 215 -9.84 -7.22 7.84
CA SER A 215 -9.86 -5.91 8.49
C SER A 215 -8.62 -5.72 9.35
N GLU A 216 -8.10 -4.50 9.40
CA GLU A 216 -6.94 -4.14 10.23
C GLU A 216 -7.18 -2.79 10.90
N CYS A 217 -6.58 -2.61 12.08
CA CYS A 217 -6.50 -1.33 12.78
C CYS A 217 -5.04 -0.91 12.85
N ILE A 218 -4.72 0.24 12.26
CA ILE A 218 -3.36 0.80 12.32
C ILE A 218 -3.43 2.20 12.91
N ARG A 219 -2.45 2.50 13.77
CA ARG A 219 -2.17 3.85 14.22
C ARG A 219 -0.99 4.42 13.46
N PHE A 220 -1.24 5.41 12.62
CA PHE A 220 -0.18 6.13 11.91
C PHE A 220 0.32 7.32 12.71
N GLU A 221 1.61 7.63 12.54
CA GLU A 221 2.20 8.86 13.04
C GLU A 221 2.24 9.94 11.96
N GLY A 222 2.20 11.20 12.38
CA GLY A 222 2.36 12.35 11.49
C GLY A 222 1.20 13.32 11.53
N ASP A 223 1.26 14.30 10.64
CA ASP A 223 0.17 15.23 10.39
C ASP A 223 -0.95 14.57 9.59
N ARG A 224 -2.05 15.31 9.42
CA ARG A 224 -3.26 14.84 8.73
C ARG A 224 -2.97 14.27 7.34
N ASP A 225 -2.12 14.94 6.56
CA ASP A 225 -1.82 14.54 5.19
C ASP A 225 -1.00 13.26 5.15
N LYS A 226 -0.02 13.11 6.06
CA LYS A 226 0.74 11.86 6.21
C LYS A 226 -0.14 10.70 6.64
N VAL A 227 -1.08 10.91 7.55
CA VAL A 227 -2.03 9.87 7.97
C VAL A 227 -2.90 9.44 6.79
N ILE A 228 -3.43 10.39 6.01
CA ILE A 228 -4.24 10.10 4.82
C ILE A 228 -3.44 9.31 3.78
N GLU A 229 -2.23 9.73 3.46
CA GLU A 229 -1.42 9.08 2.43
C GLU A 229 -0.92 7.69 2.90
N SER A 230 -0.55 7.54 4.18
CA SER A 230 -0.16 6.25 4.75
C SER A 230 -1.34 5.27 4.80
N ALA A 231 -2.51 5.74 5.22
CA ALA A 231 -3.74 4.93 5.20
C ALA A 231 -4.12 4.52 3.77
N THR A 232 -3.96 5.42 2.81
CA THR A 232 -4.24 5.13 1.39
C THR A 232 -3.31 4.04 0.87
N ASN A 233 -2.00 4.16 1.10
CA ASN A 233 -1.02 3.15 0.70
C ASN A 233 -1.30 1.80 1.36
N HIS A 234 -1.58 1.80 2.67
CA HIS A 234 -1.89 0.60 3.42
C HIS A 234 -3.10 -0.14 2.84
N ALA A 235 -4.20 0.57 2.59
CA ALA A 235 -5.42 -0.02 2.07
C ALA A 235 -5.22 -0.67 0.68
N LEU A 236 -4.40 -0.05 -0.18
CA LEU A 236 -4.05 -0.63 -1.48
C LEU A 236 -3.16 -1.88 -1.33
N VAL A 237 -2.21 -1.86 -0.40
CA VAL A 237 -1.34 -3.02 -0.13
C VAL A 237 -2.13 -4.19 0.45
N MET A 238 -3.10 -3.94 1.34
CA MET A 238 -4.01 -4.98 1.84
C MET A 238 -4.72 -5.69 0.68
N LEU A 239 -5.27 -4.94 -0.28
CA LEU A 239 -5.93 -5.54 -1.45
C LEU A 239 -4.95 -6.29 -2.36
N ILE A 240 -3.76 -5.73 -2.61
CA ILE A 240 -2.71 -6.41 -3.39
C ILE A 240 -2.35 -7.76 -2.75
N ASN A 241 -2.14 -7.79 -1.43
CA ASN A 241 -1.81 -9.00 -0.69
C ASN A 241 -2.97 -10.00 -0.68
N LEU A 242 -4.20 -9.53 -0.55
CA LEU A 242 -5.38 -10.38 -0.61
C LEU A 242 -5.54 -11.02 -2.01
N LEU A 243 -5.36 -10.26 -3.09
CA LEU A 243 -5.41 -10.75 -4.48
C LEU A 243 -4.29 -11.77 -4.80
N ARG A 244 -3.15 -11.66 -4.11
CA ARG A 244 -2.02 -12.58 -4.24
C ARG A 244 -2.09 -13.79 -3.30
N ASN A 245 -3.10 -13.85 -2.42
CA ASN A 245 -3.20 -14.83 -1.34
C ASN A 245 -2.00 -14.81 -0.36
N THR A 246 -1.37 -13.65 -0.19
CA THR A 246 -0.25 -13.42 0.75
C THR A 246 -0.67 -12.60 1.96
N TYR A 247 -1.97 -12.37 2.14
CA TYR A 247 -2.50 -11.67 3.30
C TYR A 247 -2.30 -12.48 4.58
N THR A 248 -1.61 -11.88 5.55
CA THR A 248 -1.44 -12.38 6.92
C THR A 248 -2.14 -11.42 7.86
N ALA A 249 -3.04 -11.93 8.70
CA ALA A 249 -3.74 -11.09 9.68
C ALA A 249 -2.73 -10.50 10.67
N GLN A 250 -2.77 -9.19 10.87
CA GLN A 250 -2.03 -8.54 11.94
C GLN A 250 -2.72 -8.80 13.28
N GLU A 251 -1.94 -8.92 14.36
CA GLU A 251 -2.51 -8.90 15.72
C GLU A 251 -3.20 -7.55 15.93
N ASP A 252 -4.46 -7.59 16.35
CA ASP A 252 -5.19 -6.37 16.63
C ASP A 252 -4.47 -5.57 17.71
N ILE A 253 -4.32 -4.26 17.48
CA ILE A 253 -4.05 -3.32 18.55
C ILE A 253 -5.29 -3.38 19.45
N ASN A 254 -5.22 -4.14 20.54
CA ASN A 254 -6.32 -4.29 21.48
C ASN A 254 -6.80 -2.89 21.91
N ASP A 255 -8.10 -2.64 21.74
CA ASP A 255 -8.83 -1.40 22.08
C ASP A 255 -8.98 -1.23 23.63
N ASP A 256 -8.07 -1.78 24.43
CA ASP A 256 -8.10 -1.76 25.92
C ASP A 256 -7.42 -0.51 26.53
#